data_AF-A0A950WUY7-F1
#
_entry.id   AF-A0A950WUY7-F1
#
_cell.length_a   1.000
_cell.length_b   1.000
_cell.length_c   1.000
_cell.angle_alpha   90.00
_cell.angle_beta   90.00
_cell.angle_gamma   90.00
#
_symmetry.space_group_name_H-M   'P 1'
#
loop_
_entity.id
_entity.type
_entity.pdbx_description
1 polymer ?
#
loop_
_entity_poly.entity_id
_entity_poly.type
_entity_poly.pdbx_seq_one_letter_code
_entity_poly.pdbx_strand_id
1 'polypeptide(L)'
;MRGALMVCGTASDAGKSHVVAGLCRSLHRRGVRVAPFKAQNMSLNSYVTHDGHEIGRAQAAQAFAARVEPDVAMNPILLKPMSETDCQVIVMGRPMTAVSAAGYHDLKPQLLETVLAALADLRTRFDVVVLEGAGSPAEINLLDRDIVNLPIAVATGCRAIVVGDIERGGVFAALVGTVQVLPPDQRACIGGFVINKFRGDPALLLDGAEQVEQLTGVPTLGVLPFVPDVAIDAEDAMAFAGPPPRASVDRPAVLDVAAIRFPQVSNATDLDPLAIEPGIAVRWIDSVAA
;
A
#
# COMPACT_ATOMS: atom_id res chain seq x y z
N MET A 1 -6.68 -12.55 20.28
CA MET A 1 -7.10 -11.43 19.41
C MET A 1 -7.49 -12.03 18.07
N ARG A 2 -8.72 -11.79 17.57
CA ARG A 2 -9.13 -12.25 16.23
C ARG A 2 -9.90 -11.17 15.49
N GLY A 3 -9.69 -11.02 14.19
CA GLY A 3 -10.44 -10.05 13.39
C GLY A 3 -9.74 -9.60 12.10
N ALA A 4 -10.27 -8.54 11.51
CA ALA A 4 -9.69 -7.88 10.35
C ALA A 4 -9.68 -6.36 10.60
N LEU A 5 -8.63 -5.69 10.15
CA LEU A 5 -8.50 -4.23 10.23
C LEU A 5 -8.09 -3.69 8.87
N MET A 6 -8.90 -2.81 8.30
CA MET A 6 -8.54 -2.07 7.10
C MET A 6 -7.74 -0.81 7.42
N VAL A 7 -6.75 -0.51 6.60
CA VAL A 7 -5.88 0.65 6.67
C VAL A 7 -6.04 1.44 5.38
N CYS A 8 -6.93 2.42 5.41
CA CYS A 8 -7.11 3.40 4.34
C CYS A 8 -6.16 4.59 4.56
N GLY A 9 -6.05 5.47 3.58
CA GLY A 9 -5.26 6.69 3.67
C GLY A 9 -5.99 7.84 3.02
N THR A 10 -5.70 9.08 3.40
CA THR A 10 -6.34 10.25 2.78
C THR A 10 -5.85 10.52 1.35
N ALA A 11 -4.74 9.90 0.95
CA ALA A 11 -4.14 9.99 -0.37
C ALA A 11 -3.26 8.76 -0.67
N SER A 12 -2.80 8.66 -1.92
CA SER A 12 -1.60 7.88 -2.25
C SER A 12 -0.40 8.39 -1.43
N ASP A 13 0.50 7.49 -1.04
CA ASP A 13 1.68 7.79 -0.21
C ASP A 13 1.46 8.37 1.19
N ALA A 14 0.23 8.30 1.72
CA ALA A 14 -0.03 8.65 3.13
C ALA A 14 0.72 7.74 4.14
N GLY A 15 1.37 6.68 3.66
CA GLY A 15 2.14 5.71 4.44
C GLY A 15 1.35 4.50 4.89
N LYS A 16 0.25 4.17 4.20
CA LYS A 16 -0.57 2.97 4.45
C LYS A 16 0.29 1.71 4.52
N SER A 17 1.15 1.50 3.52
CA SER A 17 1.96 0.28 3.42
C SER A 17 2.95 0.14 4.58
N HIS A 18 3.53 1.25 5.05
CA HIS A 18 4.36 1.29 6.27
C HIS A 18 3.56 0.98 7.53
N VAL A 19 2.36 1.56 7.66
CA VAL A 19 1.47 1.28 8.80
C VAL A 19 1.07 -0.19 8.82
N VAL A 20 0.69 -0.77 7.68
CA VAL A 20 0.35 -2.19 7.56
C VAL A 20 1.54 -3.08 7.93
N ALA A 21 2.74 -2.81 7.40
CA ALA A 21 3.94 -3.55 7.74
C ALA A 21 4.28 -3.44 9.24
N GLY A 22 4.17 -2.25 9.82
CA GLY A 22 4.39 -1.99 11.24
C GLY A 22 3.39 -2.72 12.14
N LEU A 23 2.11 -2.72 11.77
CA LEU A 23 1.05 -3.46 12.47
C LEU A 23 1.31 -4.97 12.40
N CYS A 24 1.62 -5.50 11.21
CA CYS A 24 2.00 -6.89 11.00
C CYS A 24 3.17 -7.29 11.91
N ARG A 25 4.24 -6.50 11.89
CA ARG A 25 5.42 -6.77 12.73
C ARG A 25 5.11 -6.70 14.22
N SER A 26 4.33 -5.71 14.65
CA SER A 26 3.95 -5.51 16.06
C SER A 26 3.09 -6.66 16.57
N LEU A 27 2.09 -7.08 15.79
CA LEU A 27 1.20 -8.21 16.11
C LEU A 27 1.96 -9.53 16.17
N HIS A 28 2.81 -9.79 15.18
CA HIS A 28 3.66 -10.99 15.18
C HIS A 28 4.55 -11.06 16.43
N ARG A 29 5.21 -9.94 16.81
CA ARG A 29 6.03 -9.86 18.04
C ARG A 29 5.26 -10.13 19.32
N ARG A 30 3.93 -10.01 19.30
CA ARG A 30 3.03 -10.32 20.41
C ARG A 30 2.45 -11.74 20.33
N GLY A 31 2.96 -12.58 19.42
CA GLY A 31 2.51 -13.96 19.23
C GLY A 31 1.18 -14.09 18.48
N VAL A 32 0.69 -13.03 17.83
CA VAL A 32 -0.53 -13.09 17.01
C VAL A 32 -0.17 -13.59 15.62
N ARG A 33 -0.89 -14.61 15.11
CA ARG A 33 -0.77 -15.04 13.72
C ARG A 33 -1.45 -14.00 12.85
N VAL A 34 -0.66 -13.20 12.14
CA VAL A 34 -1.13 -12.08 11.33
C VAL A 34 -0.75 -12.28 9.88
N ALA A 35 -1.63 -11.89 8.96
CA ALA A 35 -1.34 -11.82 7.53
C ALA A 35 -1.72 -10.44 6.97
N PRO A 36 -0.93 -9.89 6.03
CA PRO A 36 -1.35 -8.73 5.26
C PRO A 36 -2.33 -9.14 4.16
N PHE A 37 -3.08 -8.17 3.66
CA PHE A 37 -3.97 -8.34 2.53
C PHE A 37 -4.10 -7.02 1.75
N LYS A 38 -4.00 -7.05 0.44
CA LYS A 38 -4.36 -5.92 -0.43
C LYS A 38 -5.17 -6.46 -1.60
N ALA A 39 -6.46 -6.16 -1.61
CA ALA A 39 -7.41 -6.70 -2.58
C ALA A 39 -6.93 -6.54 -4.02
N GLN A 40 -6.46 -5.35 -4.35
CA GLN A 40 -5.91 -5.00 -5.65
C GLN A 40 -4.66 -4.15 -5.45
N ASN A 41 -3.57 -4.54 -6.10
CA ASN A 41 -2.41 -3.69 -6.30
C ASN A 41 -2.31 -3.31 -7.79
N MET A 42 -1.75 -2.15 -8.09
CA MET A 42 -1.36 -1.75 -9.44
C MET A 42 0.13 -1.43 -9.40
N SER A 43 0.96 -2.31 -9.96
CA SER A 43 2.40 -2.20 -9.86
C SER A 43 3.10 -2.98 -10.98
N LEU A 44 4.21 -2.44 -11.48
CA LEU A 44 5.14 -3.15 -12.36
C LEU A 44 6.19 -3.96 -11.58
N ASN A 45 6.24 -3.81 -10.25
CA ASN A 45 7.14 -4.50 -9.35
C ASN A 45 6.41 -5.67 -8.68
N SER A 46 6.77 -6.88 -9.07
CA SER A 46 6.19 -8.12 -8.56
C SER A 46 7.22 -8.94 -7.77
N TYR A 47 6.72 -9.75 -6.86
CA TYR A 47 7.43 -10.83 -6.21
C TYR A 47 6.89 -12.16 -6.73
N VAL A 48 7.81 -13.10 -6.97
CA VAL A 48 7.46 -14.47 -7.39
C VAL A 48 7.39 -15.34 -6.13
N THR A 49 6.19 -15.87 -5.83
CA THR A 49 5.99 -16.79 -4.71
C THR A 49 6.75 -18.10 -4.93
N HIS A 50 6.89 -18.90 -3.87
CA HIS A 50 7.54 -20.21 -3.96
C HIS A 50 6.94 -21.09 -5.08
N ASP A 51 5.62 -21.01 -5.29
CA ASP A 51 4.89 -21.78 -6.31
C ASP A 51 4.93 -21.17 -7.71
N GLY A 52 5.74 -20.12 -7.91
CA GLY A 52 5.91 -19.45 -9.20
C GLY A 52 4.77 -18.51 -9.58
N HIS A 53 3.96 -18.06 -8.62
CA HIS A 53 2.89 -17.09 -8.85
C HIS A 53 3.34 -15.67 -8.56
N GLU A 54 2.62 -14.70 -9.12
CA GLU A 54 2.99 -13.29 -9.00
C GLU A 54 2.11 -12.53 -8.00
N ILE A 55 2.74 -11.76 -7.11
CA ILE A 55 2.05 -10.80 -6.23
C ILE A 55 2.79 -9.45 -6.23
N GLY A 56 2.14 -8.39 -5.77
CA GLY A 56 2.79 -7.10 -5.55
C GLY A 56 3.95 -7.19 -4.55
N ARG A 57 5.08 -6.56 -4.88
CA ARG A 57 6.29 -6.60 -4.05
C ARG A 57 6.10 -5.97 -2.67
N ALA A 58 5.27 -4.94 -2.55
CA ALA A 58 4.87 -4.36 -1.26
C ALA A 58 4.14 -5.37 -0.36
N GLN A 59 3.29 -6.24 -0.93
CA GLN A 59 2.59 -7.27 -0.13
C GLN A 59 3.56 -8.39 0.28
N ALA A 60 4.55 -8.72 -0.54
CA ALA A 60 5.63 -9.61 -0.12
C ALA A 60 6.43 -9.00 1.06
N ALA A 61 6.78 -7.71 0.98
CA ALA A 61 7.45 -7.01 2.08
C ALA A 61 6.61 -7.01 3.38
N GLN A 62 5.30 -6.83 3.27
CA GLN A 62 4.39 -6.93 4.42
C GLN A 62 4.30 -8.36 4.97
N ALA A 63 4.33 -9.39 4.11
CA ALA A 63 4.36 -10.79 4.53
C ALA A 63 5.63 -11.09 5.33
N PHE A 64 6.78 -10.59 4.86
CA PHE A 64 8.04 -10.69 5.60
C PHE A 64 7.98 -9.95 6.96
N ALA A 65 7.32 -8.79 7.02
CA ALA A 65 7.10 -8.07 8.28
C ALA A 65 6.25 -8.89 9.27
N ALA A 66 5.23 -9.59 8.76
CA ALA A 66 4.40 -10.55 9.49
C ALA A 66 5.10 -11.89 9.82
N ARG A 67 6.29 -12.15 9.25
CA ARG A 67 7.05 -13.41 9.35
C ARG A 67 6.26 -14.62 8.81
N VAL A 68 5.61 -14.42 7.67
CA VAL A 68 4.87 -15.46 6.94
C VAL A 68 5.36 -15.50 5.49
N GLU A 69 5.20 -16.65 4.84
CA GLU A 69 5.55 -16.79 3.42
C GLU A 69 4.59 -15.93 2.56
N PRO A 70 5.09 -15.18 1.57
CA PRO A 70 4.23 -14.48 0.62
C PRO A 70 3.30 -15.44 -0.13
N ASP A 71 2.01 -15.11 -0.15
CA ASP A 71 0.91 -15.97 -0.63
C ASP A 71 0.00 -15.15 -1.57
N VAL A 72 -0.46 -15.76 -2.65
CA VAL A 72 -1.37 -15.12 -3.63
C VAL A 72 -2.67 -14.61 -3.01
N ALA A 73 -3.14 -15.23 -1.92
CA ALA A 73 -4.32 -14.75 -1.19
C ALA A 73 -4.08 -13.39 -0.53
N MET A 74 -2.82 -13.00 -0.26
CA MET A 74 -2.47 -11.69 0.30
C MET A 74 -2.57 -10.57 -0.73
N ASN A 75 -2.52 -10.89 -2.03
CA ASN A 75 -2.77 -9.94 -3.11
C ASN A 75 -3.47 -10.65 -4.28
N PRO A 76 -4.80 -10.87 -4.19
CA PRO A 76 -5.50 -11.70 -5.16
C PRO A 76 -5.58 -11.06 -6.55
N ILE A 77 -5.62 -9.72 -6.65
CA ILE A 77 -5.62 -8.99 -7.92
C ILE A 77 -4.36 -8.12 -8.02
N LEU A 78 -3.57 -8.33 -9.08
CA LEU A 78 -2.43 -7.48 -9.44
C LEU A 78 -2.65 -6.92 -10.84
N LEU A 79 -2.62 -5.60 -10.98
CA LEU A 79 -2.68 -4.91 -12.26
C LEU A 79 -1.28 -4.49 -12.66
N LYS A 80 -0.86 -4.85 -13.88
CA LYS A 80 0.39 -4.38 -14.47
C LYS A 80 0.07 -3.38 -15.58
N PRO A 81 0.39 -2.08 -15.40
CA PRO A 81 0.21 -1.08 -16.44
C PRO A 81 0.92 -1.49 -17.75
N MET A 82 0.26 -1.35 -18.88
CA MET A 82 0.82 -1.61 -20.22
C MET A 82 0.79 -0.40 -21.13
N SER A 83 -0.08 0.57 -20.84
CA SER A 83 -0.18 1.87 -21.49
C SER A 83 -0.84 2.84 -20.52
N GLU A 84 -1.07 4.08 -20.94
CA GLU A 84 -1.85 5.07 -20.18
C GLU A 84 -3.30 4.62 -19.93
N THR A 85 -3.83 3.71 -20.77
CA THR A 85 -5.23 3.29 -20.71
C THR A 85 -5.42 1.80 -20.48
N ASP A 86 -4.36 0.98 -20.56
CA ASP A 86 -4.46 -0.47 -20.53
C ASP A 86 -3.62 -1.09 -19.42
N CYS A 87 -4.09 -2.22 -18.89
CA CYS A 87 -3.39 -3.01 -17.90
C CYS A 87 -3.58 -4.51 -18.16
N GLN A 88 -2.57 -5.30 -17.78
CA GLN A 88 -2.71 -6.73 -17.61
C GLN A 88 -3.28 -7.01 -16.23
N VAL A 89 -4.28 -7.88 -16.17
CA VAL A 89 -4.91 -8.34 -14.94
C VAL A 89 -4.35 -9.71 -14.58
N ILE A 90 -3.71 -9.80 -13.42
CA ILE A 90 -3.25 -11.03 -12.80
C ILE A 90 -4.22 -11.36 -11.66
N VAL A 91 -4.75 -12.59 -11.66
CA VAL A 91 -5.72 -13.09 -10.69
C VAL A 91 -5.16 -14.32 -10.00
N MET A 92 -5.11 -14.30 -8.66
CA MET A 92 -4.49 -15.34 -7.83
C MET A 92 -3.09 -15.72 -8.35
N GLY A 93 -2.34 -14.68 -8.70
CA GLY A 93 -0.97 -14.74 -9.21
C GLY A 93 -0.77 -15.42 -10.57
N ARG A 94 -1.84 -15.54 -11.38
CA ARG A 94 -1.77 -15.98 -12.78
C ARG A 94 -2.32 -14.91 -13.73
N PRO A 95 -1.68 -14.65 -14.88
CA PRO A 95 -2.23 -13.76 -15.88
C PRO A 95 -3.62 -14.23 -16.34
N MET A 96 -4.61 -13.34 -16.29
CA MET A 96 -5.97 -13.60 -16.77
C MET A 96 -6.19 -13.00 -18.15
N THR A 97 -5.96 -11.70 -18.30
CA THR A 97 -6.25 -10.96 -19.55
C THR A 97 -5.56 -9.60 -19.55
N ALA A 98 -5.59 -8.93 -20.70
CA ALA A 98 -5.29 -7.52 -20.87
C ALA A 98 -6.59 -6.75 -21.15
N VAL A 99 -6.81 -5.62 -20.46
CA VAL A 99 -8.00 -4.79 -20.62
C VAL A 99 -7.66 -3.31 -20.58
N SER A 100 -8.50 -2.51 -21.22
CA SER A 100 -8.52 -1.07 -21.00
C SER A 100 -9.09 -0.75 -19.61
N ALA A 101 -8.90 0.48 -19.14
CA ALA A 101 -9.48 0.97 -17.89
C ALA A 101 -11.01 0.78 -17.86
N ALA A 102 -11.68 1.02 -18.99
CA ALA A 102 -13.11 0.78 -19.15
C ALA A 102 -13.46 -0.71 -19.00
N GLY A 103 -12.76 -1.59 -19.71
CA GLY A 103 -12.97 -3.04 -19.60
C GLY A 103 -12.65 -3.59 -18.21
N TYR A 104 -11.70 -2.98 -17.49
CA TYR A 104 -11.42 -3.34 -16.10
C TYR A 104 -12.61 -3.09 -15.18
N HIS A 105 -13.35 -2.00 -15.39
CA HIS A 105 -14.55 -1.71 -14.59
C HIS A 105 -15.61 -2.81 -14.72
N ASP A 106 -15.76 -3.41 -15.90
CA ASP A 106 -16.74 -4.46 -16.15
C ASP A 106 -16.34 -5.79 -15.46
N LEU A 107 -15.04 -6.01 -15.23
CA LEU A 107 -14.54 -7.20 -14.53
C LEU A 107 -14.68 -7.11 -13.01
N LYS A 108 -14.76 -5.91 -12.43
CA LYS A 108 -14.72 -5.71 -10.96
C LYS A 108 -15.73 -6.54 -10.17
N PRO A 109 -16.99 -6.75 -10.60
CA PRO A 109 -17.92 -7.61 -9.86
C PRO A 109 -17.40 -9.06 -9.70
N GLN A 110 -16.85 -9.63 -10.77
CA GLN A 110 -16.26 -10.98 -10.72
C GLN A 110 -14.98 -11.00 -9.88
N LEU A 111 -14.15 -9.95 -9.99
CA LEU A 111 -12.92 -9.84 -9.19
C LEU A 111 -13.23 -9.67 -7.70
N LEU A 112 -14.32 -8.99 -7.35
CA LEU A 112 -14.76 -8.83 -5.96
C LEU A 112 -15.05 -10.18 -5.31
N GLU A 113 -15.69 -11.12 -6.02
CA GLU A 113 -15.91 -12.48 -5.52
C GLU A 113 -14.58 -13.17 -5.16
N THR A 114 -13.57 -13.01 -6.03
CA THR A 114 -12.22 -13.56 -5.80
C THR A 114 -11.54 -12.90 -4.60
N VAL A 115 -11.64 -11.57 -4.48
CA VAL A 115 -11.11 -10.78 -3.35
C VAL A 115 -11.72 -11.25 -2.03
N LEU A 116 -13.04 -11.39 -1.97
CA LEU A 116 -13.74 -11.80 -0.75
C LEU A 116 -13.41 -13.25 -0.38
N ALA A 117 -13.28 -14.14 -1.37
CA ALA A 117 -12.87 -15.52 -1.14
C ALA A 117 -11.44 -15.62 -0.57
N ALA A 118 -10.48 -14.88 -1.14
CA ALA A 118 -9.10 -14.85 -0.65
C ALA A 118 -8.99 -14.29 0.78
N LEU A 119 -9.74 -13.22 1.07
CA LEU A 119 -9.81 -12.65 2.42
C LEU A 119 -10.45 -13.63 3.41
N ALA A 120 -11.53 -14.32 3.02
CA ALA A 120 -12.17 -15.32 3.84
C ALA A 120 -11.21 -16.47 4.18
N ASP A 121 -10.48 -16.99 3.19
CA ASP A 121 -9.45 -18.01 3.37
C ASP A 121 -8.39 -17.57 4.40
N LEU A 122 -7.79 -16.38 4.24
CA LEU A 122 -6.80 -15.87 5.18
C LEU A 122 -7.36 -15.76 6.60
N ARG A 123 -8.63 -15.34 6.76
CA ARG A 123 -9.30 -15.26 8.07
C ARG A 123 -9.55 -16.62 8.71
N THR A 124 -9.47 -17.74 7.97
CA THR A 124 -9.48 -19.09 8.56
C THR A 124 -8.11 -19.52 9.09
N ARG A 125 -7.03 -19.05 8.44
CA ARG A 125 -5.65 -19.46 8.74
C ARG A 125 -4.98 -18.58 9.79
N PHE A 126 -5.30 -17.30 9.80
CA PHE A 126 -4.69 -16.28 10.65
C PHE A 126 -5.67 -15.75 11.70
N ASP A 127 -5.12 -15.29 12.82
CA ASP A 127 -5.93 -14.67 13.87
C ASP A 127 -6.33 -13.25 13.47
N VAL A 128 -5.41 -12.48 12.89
CA VAL A 128 -5.67 -11.12 12.40
C VAL A 128 -5.28 -10.98 10.93
N VAL A 129 -6.13 -10.35 10.11
CA VAL A 129 -5.75 -9.92 8.76
C VAL A 129 -5.72 -8.39 8.73
N VAL A 130 -4.61 -7.81 8.25
CA VAL A 130 -4.47 -6.35 8.10
C VAL A 130 -4.60 -6.01 6.62
N LEU A 131 -5.66 -5.30 6.28
CA LEU A 131 -6.03 -5.00 4.90
C LEU A 131 -5.52 -3.62 4.52
N GLU A 132 -4.67 -3.51 3.51
CA GLU A 132 -4.27 -2.23 2.93
C GLU A 132 -5.29 -1.76 1.89
N GLY A 133 -5.79 -0.53 2.04
CA GLY A 133 -6.57 0.14 0.99
C GLY A 133 -5.69 0.68 -0.14
N ALA A 134 -6.29 1.09 -1.25
CA ALA A 134 -5.58 1.74 -2.35
C ALA A 134 -6.06 3.20 -2.52
N GLY A 135 -5.11 4.12 -2.70
CA GLY A 135 -5.42 5.54 -2.79
C GLY A 135 -6.18 6.06 -1.58
N SER A 136 -7.17 6.92 -1.84
CA SER A 136 -8.15 7.42 -0.88
C SER A 136 -9.42 6.56 -0.89
N PRO A 137 -10.07 6.27 0.26
CA PRO A 137 -11.39 5.65 0.27
C PRO A 137 -12.49 6.61 -0.22
N ALA A 138 -12.18 7.89 -0.40
CA ALA A 138 -13.11 8.96 -0.74
C ALA A 138 -13.04 9.37 -2.22
N GLU A 139 -12.68 8.45 -3.12
CA GLU A 139 -12.82 8.63 -4.57
C GLU A 139 -14.30 8.53 -4.96
N ILE A 140 -15.07 9.58 -4.64
CA ILE A 140 -16.55 9.57 -4.69
C ILE A 140 -17.13 9.20 -6.06
N ASN A 141 -16.39 9.47 -7.13
CA ASN A 141 -16.76 9.12 -8.50
C ASN A 141 -16.59 7.62 -8.83
N LEU A 142 -15.98 6.83 -7.93
CA LEU A 142 -15.66 5.41 -8.14
C LEU A 142 -16.28 4.48 -7.09
N LEU A 143 -17.01 5.01 -6.09
CA LEU A 143 -17.50 4.24 -4.93
C LEU A 143 -18.32 3.00 -5.31
N ASP A 144 -19.23 3.11 -6.28
CA ASP A 144 -20.08 2.00 -6.74
C ASP A 144 -19.28 0.83 -7.35
N ARG A 145 -18.00 1.07 -7.64
CA ARG A 145 -17.09 0.14 -8.29
C ARG A 145 -15.78 -0.01 -7.50
N ASP A 146 -15.76 0.36 -6.22
CA ASP A 146 -14.59 0.24 -5.38
C ASP A 146 -14.52 -1.19 -4.80
N ILE A 147 -13.43 -1.89 -5.12
CA ILE A 147 -13.12 -3.25 -4.65
C ILE A 147 -11.84 -3.28 -3.81
N VAL A 148 -11.40 -2.13 -3.30
CA VAL A 148 -10.08 -1.95 -2.69
C VAL A 148 -10.13 -1.25 -1.33
N ASN A 149 -11.19 -0.49 -1.02
CA ASN A 149 -11.33 0.23 0.26
C ASN A 149 -12.60 -0.19 1.04
N LEU A 150 -13.33 0.79 1.58
CA LEU A 150 -14.39 0.63 2.57
C LEU A 150 -15.54 -0.28 2.13
N PRO A 151 -15.90 -0.44 0.84
CA PRO A 151 -16.87 -1.47 0.45
C PRO A 151 -16.48 -2.89 0.90
N ILE A 152 -15.18 -3.24 0.93
CA ILE A 152 -14.73 -4.51 1.51
C ILE A 152 -14.96 -4.53 3.02
N ALA A 153 -14.72 -3.41 3.71
CA ALA A 153 -14.93 -3.32 5.14
C ALA A 153 -16.42 -3.50 5.51
N VAL A 154 -17.31 -2.88 4.73
CA VAL A 154 -18.77 -3.07 4.82
C VAL A 154 -19.12 -4.54 4.56
N ALA A 155 -18.68 -5.11 3.45
CA ALA A 155 -19.01 -6.49 3.04
C ALA A 155 -18.51 -7.55 4.04
N THR A 156 -17.44 -7.27 4.79
CA THR A 156 -16.81 -8.24 5.70
C THR A 156 -16.98 -7.92 7.18
N GLY A 157 -17.71 -6.84 7.49
CA GLY A 157 -17.96 -6.36 8.85
C GLY A 157 -16.68 -5.96 9.60
N CYS A 158 -15.64 -5.51 8.89
CA CYS A 158 -14.37 -5.11 9.51
C CYS A 158 -14.30 -3.60 9.77
N ARG A 159 -13.49 -3.20 10.75
CA ARG A 159 -13.25 -1.78 11.06
C ARG A 159 -12.11 -1.25 10.20
N ALA A 160 -12.12 0.03 9.93
CA ALA A 160 -11.08 0.72 9.19
C ALA A 160 -10.43 1.83 10.01
N ILE A 161 -9.14 2.06 9.82
CA ILE A 161 -8.47 3.32 10.20
C ILE A 161 -8.13 4.10 8.93
N VAL A 162 -8.08 5.43 9.04
CA VAL A 162 -7.64 6.31 7.95
C VAL A 162 -6.34 6.99 8.34
N VAL A 163 -5.30 6.77 7.53
CA VAL A 163 -3.97 7.36 7.71
C VAL A 163 -3.89 8.71 6.99
N GLY A 164 -3.56 9.77 7.72
CA GLY A 164 -3.32 11.11 7.17
C GLY A 164 -1.84 11.45 7.10
N ASP A 165 -1.39 12.04 5.99
CA ASP A 165 -0.03 12.55 5.83
C ASP A 165 0.06 14.00 6.33
N ILE A 166 0.82 14.24 7.41
CA ILE A 166 1.02 15.61 7.91
C ILE A 166 2.17 16.36 7.24
N GLU A 167 3.11 15.64 6.61
CA GLU A 167 4.29 16.26 6.00
C GLU A 167 3.92 17.16 4.82
N ARG A 168 2.84 16.82 4.10
CA ARG A 168 2.32 17.62 2.99
C ARG A 168 1.45 18.81 3.43
N GLY A 169 1.16 18.94 4.72
CA GLY A 169 0.21 19.91 5.27
C GLY A 169 -1.26 19.55 4.97
N GLY A 170 -2.19 20.26 5.62
CA GLY A 170 -3.63 20.08 5.39
C GLY A 170 -4.26 18.79 5.92
N VAL A 171 -3.55 18.03 6.75
CA VAL A 171 -3.99 16.69 7.22
C VAL A 171 -5.39 16.70 7.86
N PHE A 172 -5.71 17.69 8.70
CA PHE A 172 -7.02 17.76 9.37
C PHE A 172 -8.15 17.98 8.37
N ALA A 173 -7.95 18.86 7.38
CA ALA A 173 -8.93 19.09 6.32
C ALA A 173 -9.14 17.82 5.48
N ALA A 174 -8.07 17.08 5.19
CA ALA A 174 -8.15 15.83 4.45
C ALA A 174 -8.91 14.74 5.23
N LEU A 175 -8.68 14.60 6.55
CA LEU A 175 -9.38 13.65 7.40
C LEU A 175 -10.88 13.98 7.52
N VAL A 176 -11.21 15.25 7.78
CA VAL A 176 -12.60 15.74 7.83
C VAL A 176 -13.28 15.52 6.48
N GLY A 177 -12.65 15.98 5.39
CA GLY A 177 -13.18 15.84 4.03
C GLY A 177 -13.45 14.38 3.68
N THR A 178 -12.53 13.47 4.00
CA THR A 178 -12.70 12.02 3.79
C THR A 178 -13.99 11.51 4.45
N VAL A 179 -14.22 11.82 5.72
CA VAL A 179 -15.44 11.37 6.43
C VAL A 179 -16.70 12.00 5.83
N GLN A 180 -16.67 13.28 5.53
CA GLN A 180 -17.88 14.03 5.13
C GLN A 180 -18.42 13.62 3.76
N VAL A 181 -17.55 13.20 2.84
CA VAL A 181 -17.98 12.80 1.48
C VAL A 181 -18.35 11.32 1.38
N LEU A 182 -18.07 10.52 2.40
CA LEU A 182 -18.39 9.10 2.41
C LEU A 182 -19.88 8.82 2.70
N PRO A 183 -20.48 7.81 2.06
CA PRO A 183 -21.79 7.30 2.42
C PRO A 183 -21.87 6.81 3.88
N PRO A 184 -23.05 6.82 4.52
CA PRO A 184 -23.19 6.50 5.95
C PRO A 184 -22.68 5.12 6.37
N ASP A 185 -22.89 4.10 5.55
CA ASP A 185 -22.46 2.71 5.80
C ASP A 185 -20.93 2.58 5.79
N GLN A 186 -20.26 3.19 4.82
CA GLN A 186 -18.80 3.22 4.74
C GLN A 186 -18.19 4.10 5.83
N ARG A 187 -18.82 5.24 6.13
CA ARG A 187 -18.44 6.11 7.24
C ARG A 187 -18.46 5.36 8.57
N ALA A 188 -19.47 4.53 8.79
CA ALA A 188 -19.60 3.73 10.00
C ALA A 188 -18.48 2.68 10.16
N CYS A 189 -17.78 2.28 9.09
CA CYS A 189 -16.62 1.41 9.17
C CYS A 189 -15.39 2.10 9.78
N ILE A 190 -15.28 3.43 9.68
CA ILE A 190 -14.13 4.17 10.19
C ILE A 190 -14.15 4.19 11.72
N GLY A 191 -13.07 3.69 12.31
CA GLY A 191 -12.89 3.62 13.77
C GLY A 191 -11.78 4.43 14.36
N GLY A 192 -11.03 5.12 13.52
CA GLY A 192 -10.13 6.14 13.99
C GLY A 192 -9.17 6.64 12.93
N PHE A 193 -8.48 7.72 13.28
CA PHE A 193 -7.44 8.31 12.47
C PHE A 193 -6.06 7.97 13.00
N VAL A 194 -5.09 7.89 12.09
CA VAL A 194 -3.67 7.85 12.42
C VAL A 194 -2.99 8.97 11.63
N ILE A 195 -2.35 9.90 12.33
CA ILE A 195 -1.57 10.95 11.70
C ILE A 195 -0.15 10.43 11.52
N ASN A 196 0.37 10.41 10.30
CA ASN A 196 1.66 9.84 9.98
C ASN A 196 2.67 10.92 9.55
N LYS A 197 3.96 10.57 9.60
CA LYS A 197 5.11 11.42 9.18
C LYS A 197 5.27 12.70 10.01
N PHE A 198 4.91 12.66 11.29
CA PHE A 198 5.02 13.83 12.13
C PHE A 198 6.47 14.13 12.56
N ARG A 199 6.85 15.41 12.54
CA ARG A 199 8.14 15.91 13.03
C ARG A 199 7.89 16.89 14.17
N GLY A 200 8.54 16.67 15.31
CA GLY A 200 8.43 17.55 16.48
C GLY A 200 7.70 16.90 17.65
N ASP A 201 7.11 17.72 18.52
CA ASP A 201 6.39 17.30 19.72
C ASP A 201 4.90 16.99 19.42
N PRO A 202 4.44 15.73 19.57
CA PRO A 202 3.07 15.34 19.28
C PRO A 202 2.02 16.09 20.12
N ALA A 203 2.39 16.65 21.28
CA ALA A 203 1.50 17.46 22.09
C ALA A 203 0.92 18.67 21.33
N LEU A 204 1.64 19.17 20.32
CA LEU A 204 1.20 20.29 19.47
C LEU A 204 0.01 19.92 18.55
N LEU A 205 -0.34 18.64 18.43
CA LEU A 205 -1.44 18.18 17.58
C LEU A 205 -2.73 17.89 18.34
N LEU A 206 -2.71 17.90 19.69
CA LEU A 206 -3.84 17.49 20.51
C LEU A 206 -5.09 18.32 20.21
N ASP A 207 -4.99 19.66 20.26
CA ASP A 207 -6.11 20.57 20.00
C ASP A 207 -6.74 20.35 18.60
N GLY A 208 -5.89 20.13 17.59
CA GLY A 208 -6.35 19.87 16.22
C GLY A 208 -7.03 18.51 16.08
N ALA A 209 -6.50 17.48 16.74
CA ALA A 209 -7.09 16.15 16.77
C ALA A 209 -8.47 16.14 17.45
N GLU A 210 -8.63 16.88 18.55
CA GLU A 210 -9.91 17.04 19.26
C GLU A 210 -10.95 17.75 18.39
N GLN A 211 -10.57 18.80 17.67
CA GLN A 211 -11.48 19.48 16.74
C GLN A 211 -11.93 18.56 15.59
N VAL A 212 -11.01 17.75 15.04
CA VAL A 212 -11.38 16.77 14.02
C VAL A 212 -12.36 15.74 14.57
N GLU A 213 -12.14 15.25 15.78
CA GLU A 213 -13.06 14.31 16.43
C GLU A 213 -14.45 14.94 16.64
N GLN A 214 -14.54 16.21 17.06
CA GLN A 214 -15.80 16.93 17.19
C GLN A 214 -16.54 17.09 15.84
N LEU A 215 -15.81 17.34 14.75
CA LEU A 215 -16.39 17.51 13.41
C LEU A 215 -16.82 16.20 12.74
N THR A 216 -16.19 15.09 13.08
CA THR A 216 -16.34 13.81 12.37
C THR A 216 -17.01 12.71 13.20
N GLY A 217 -16.96 12.83 14.54
CA GLY A 217 -17.29 11.75 15.47
C GLY A 217 -16.26 10.60 15.47
N VAL A 218 -15.10 10.78 14.85
CA VAL A 218 -14.06 9.75 14.71
C VAL A 218 -12.81 10.17 15.50
N PRO A 219 -12.31 9.34 16.43
CA PRO A 219 -11.18 9.70 17.26
C PRO A 219 -9.85 9.58 16.52
N THR A 220 -8.86 10.37 16.95
CA THR A 220 -7.46 10.15 16.54
C THR A 220 -6.81 9.14 17.48
N LEU A 221 -6.40 7.98 16.93
CA LEU A 221 -5.83 6.87 17.71
C LEU A 221 -4.35 7.06 18.04
N GLY A 222 -3.66 7.88 17.26
CA GLY A 222 -2.25 8.17 17.51
C GLY A 222 -1.58 8.96 16.38
N VAL A 223 -0.37 9.42 16.71
CA VAL A 223 0.53 10.13 15.81
C VAL A 223 1.79 9.29 15.64
N LEU A 224 2.15 8.98 14.41
CA LEU A 224 3.37 8.26 14.07
C LEU A 224 4.47 9.26 13.68
N PRO A 225 5.69 9.11 14.25
CA PRO A 225 6.80 9.98 13.90
C PRO A 225 7.23 9.75 12.46
N PHE A 226 7.82 10.77 11.85
CA PHE A 226 8.62 10.61 10.66
C PHE A 226 9.86 9.78 11.02
N VAL A 227 10.03 8.65 10.33
CA VAL A 227 11.23 7.83 10.47
C VAL A 227 12.03 7.94 9.17
N PRO A 228 13.22 8.55 9.20
CA PRO A 228 14.07 8.60 8.02
C PRO A 228 14.50 7.19 7.63
N ASP A 229 14.77 6.99 6.34
CA ASP A 229 15.43 5.79 5.81
C ASP A 229 14.68 4.46 6.02
N VAL A 230 13.38 4.51 6.32
CA VAL A 230 12.52 3.31 6.30
C VAL A 230 11.96 3.12 4.89
N ALA A 231 12.72 2.43 4.06
CA ALA A 231 12.29 2.01 2.74
C ALA A 231 11.43 0.74 2.82
N ILE A 232 10.26 0.79 2.20
CA ILE A 232 9.54 -0.40 1.73
C ILE A 232 9.56 -0.30 0.21
N ASP A 233 9.77 -1.43 -0.47
CA ASP A 233 9.81 -1.50 -1.93
C ASP A 233 8.64 -0.71 -2.54
N ALA A 234 8.98 0.25 -3.40
CA ALA A 234 8.00 1.17 -3.99
C ALA A 234 7.01 0.40 -4.89
N GLU A 235 5.72 0.73 -4.74
CA GLU A 235 4.66 0.15 -5.59
C GLU A 235 4.74 0.70 -7.02
N ASP A 236 5.08 1.97 -7.21
CA ASP A 236 5.08 2.61 -8.52
C ASP A 236 6.48 2.78 -9.12
N ALA A 237 6.59 2.47 -10.41
CA ALA A 237 7.77 2.78 -11.20
C ALA A 237 7.97 4.31 -11.38
N MET A 238 6.92 5.13 -11.22
CA MET A 238 7.10 6.58 -11.22
C MET A 238 7.89 7.11 -10.01
N ALA A 239 8.11 6.30 -8.98
CA ALA A 239 9.00 6.63 -7.87
C ALA A 239 10.50 6.69 -8.29
N PHE A 240 10.86 6.24 -9.51
CA PHE A 240 12.23 6.33 -10.05
C PHE A 240 12.70 7.76 -10.39
N ALA A 241 11.90 8.79 -10.09
CA ALA A 241 12.29 10.20 -10.24
C ALA A 241 13.14 10.74 -9.07
N GLY A 242 13.27 9.98 -7.98
CA GLY A 242 14.15 10.33 -6.86
C GLY A 242 15.52 9.62 -6.96
N PRO A 243 16.62 10.24 -6.46
CA PRO A 243 17.86 9.50 -6.29
C PRO A 243 17.63 8.33 -5.34
N PRO A 244 18.13 7.11 -5.63
CA PRO A 244 18.03 5.99 -4.69
C PRO A 244 18.70 6.39 -3.37
N PRO A 245 18.27 5.83 -2.22
CA PRO A 245 18.95 6.02 -0.96
C PRO A 245 20.40 5.56 -1.13
N ARG A 246 21.32 6.52 -1.27
CA ARG A 246 22.74 6.23 -1.40
C ARG A 246 23.21 5.65 -0.07
N ALA A 247 23.92 4.53 -0.13
CA ALA A 247 24.74 4.11 1.00
C ALA A 247 25.61 5.31 1.41
N SER A 248 25.47 5.75 2.66
CA SER A 248 26.26 6.81 3.27
C SER A 248 27.67 6.32 3.50
N VAL A 249 28.47 6.26 2.44
CA VAL A 249 29.88 5.91 2.56
C VAL A 249 30.70 6.85 1.70
N ASP A 250 31.60 7.60 2.34
CA ASP A 250 32.62 8.50 1.77
C ASP A 250 33.68 7.75 0.92
N ARG A 251 33.31 6.65 0.27
CA ARG A 251 34.20 5.89 -0.62
C ARG A 251 33.85 6.20 -2.07
N PRO A 252 34.85 6.48 -2.93
CA PRO A 252 34.61 6.63 -4.35
C PRO A 252 33.99 5.34 -4.90
N ALA A 253 32.97 5.48 -5.75
CA ALA A 253 32.40 4.34 -6.45
C ALA A 253 33.49 3.64 -7.26
N VAL A 254 33.63 2.34 -7.07
CA VAL A 254 34.59 1.48 -7.77
C VAL A 254 33.94 0.78 -8.98
N LEU A 255 32.61 0.75 -9.04
CA LEU A 255 31.83 0.19 -10.14
C LEU A 255 30.67 1.14 -10.50
N ASP A 256 30.56 1.51 -11.78
CA ASP A 256 29.42 2.25 -12.35
C ASP A 256 28.50 1.28 -13.09
N VAL A 257 27.25 1.18 -12.66
CA VAL A 257 26.20 0.34 -13.25
C VAL A 257 25.17 1.25 -13.90
N ALA A 258 25.11 1.22 -15.23
CA ALA A 258 24.11 1.95 -15.99
C ALA A 258 22.97 1.01 -16.41
N ALA A 259 21.74 1.36 -16.06
CA ALA A 259 20.54 0.62 -16.44
C ALA A 259 19.65 1.43 -17.38
N ILE A 260 19.19 0.83 -18.47
CA ILE A 260 18.34 1.51 -19.45
C ILE A 260 16.91 1.62 -18.91
N ARG A 261 16.39 2.84 -18.85
CA ARG A 261 15.01 3.13 -18.43
C ARG A 261 14.06 2.95 -19.62
N PHE A 262 13.37 1.82 -19.65
CA PHE A 262 12.25 1.62 -20.57
C PHE A 262 10.97 2.27 -20.01
N PRO A 263 10.05 2.76 -20.86
CA PRO A 263 8.83 3.46 -20.42
C PRO A 263 7.97 2.70 -19.38
N GLN A 264 8.05 1.37 -19.36
CA GLN A 264 7.29 0.48 -18.47
C GLN A 264 8.19 -0.62 -17.90
N VAL A 265 9.37 -0.23 -17.41
CA VAL A 265 10.30 -1.18 -16.80
C VAL A 265 9.62 -1.96 -15.67
N SER A 266 9.61 -3.28 -15.78
CA SER A 266 9.15 -4.18 -14.72
C SER A 266 10.31 -4.52 -13.79
N ASN A 267 10.01 -4.63 -12.50
CA ASN A 267 10.97 -4.99 -11.45
C ASN A 267 12.24 -4.13 -11.46
N ALA A 268 12.11 -2.83 -11.68
CA ALA A 268 13.27 -1.94 -11.62
C ALA A 268 13.93 -1.88 -10.22
N THR A 269 13.20 -2.36 -9.19
CA THR A 269 13.73 -2.66 -7.84
C THR A 269 14.75 -3.79 -7.80
N ASP A 270 14.91 -4.59 -8.86
CA ASP A 270 15.97 -5.61 -8.94
C ASP A 270 17.38 -4.99 -8.94
N LEU A 271 17.49 -3.68 -9.17
CA LEU A 271 18.74 -2.92 -9.02
C LEU A 271 18.95 -2.35 -7.61
N ASP A 272 17.94 -2.37 -6.74
CA ASP A 272 18.07 -1.82 -5.39
C ASP A 272 19.18 -2.47 -4.57
N PRO A 273 19.41 -3.82 -4.63
CA PRO A 273 20.55 -4.43 -3.96
C PRO A 273 21.90 -3.87 -4.41
N LEU A 274 22.03 -3.47 -5.68
CA LEU A 274 23.24 -2.83 -6.20
C LEU A 274 23.35 -1.38 -5.72
N ALA A 275 22.23 -0.66 -5.60
CA ALA A 275 22.20 0.73 -5.20
C ALA A 275 22.57 0.95 -3.71
N ILE A 276 22.31 -0.06 -2.87
CA ILE A 276 22.66 -0.04 -1.43
C ILE A 276 24.06 -0.59 -1.13
N GLU A 277 24.71 -1.24 -2.09
CA GLU A 277 26.04 -1.83 -1.90
C GLU A 277 27.15 -0.75 -1.92
N PRO A 278 27.98 -0.64 -0.87
CA PRO A 278 29.05 0.33 -0.83
C PRO A 278 30.03 0.23 -2.01
N GLY A 279 30.28 1.35 -2.69
CA GLY A 279 31.21 1.42 -3.81
C GLY A 279 30.59 1.09 -5.17
N ILE A 280 29.30 0.80 -5.23
CA ILE A 280 28.56 0.68 -6.50
C ILE A 280 27.74 1.97 -6.72
N ALA A 281 27.90 2.58 -7.89
CA ALA A 281 27.03 3.65 -8.35
C ALA A 281 26.03 3.07 -9.35
N VAL A 282 24.74 3.21 -9.08
CA VAL A 282 23.67 2.83 -10.01
C VAL A 282 23.04 4.08 -10.60
N ARG A 283 22.94 4.13 -11.94
CA ARG A 283 22.26 5.22 -12.66
C ARG A 283 21.33 4.70 -13.74
N TRP A 284 20.16 5.30 -13.82
CA TRP A 284 19.23 5.10 -14.93
C TRP A 284 19.61 5.99 -16.10
N ILE A 285 19.65 5.42 -17.30
CA ILE A 285 19.92 6.12 -18.57
C ILE A 285 18.78 5.91 -19.55
N ASP A 286 18.45 6.92 -20.34
CA ASP A 286 17.40 6.80 -21.35
C ASP A 286 17.94 6.22 -22.68
N SER A 287 19.26 6.29 -22.90
CA SER A 287 19.92 5.67 -24.06
C SER A 287 21.40 5.37 -23.78
N VAL A 288 21.98 4.42 -24.54
CA VAL A 288 23.41 4.07 -24.50
C VAL A 288 24.27 5.08 -25.29
N ALA A 289 23.64 5.89 -26.16
CA ALA A 289 24.32 6.93 -26.91
C ALA A 289 24.51 8.19 -26.04
N ALA A 290 25.70 8.78 -26.14
CA ALA A 290 26.12 9.97 -25.40
C ALA A 290 25.34 11.23 -25.79
#